data_AF-A0A5J4QTZ0-F1
#
_entry.id   AF-A0A5J4QTZ0-F1
#
_cell.length_a   1.000
_cell.length_b   1.000
_cell.length_c   1.000
_cell.angle_alpha   90.00
_cell.angle_beta   90.00
_cell.angle_gamma   90.00
#
_symmetry.space_group_name_H-M   'P 1'
#
loop_
_entity.id
_entity.type
_entity.pdbx_description
1 polymer ?
#
loop_
_entity_poly.entity_id
_entity_poly.type
_entity_poly.pdbx_seq_one_letter_code
_entity_poly.pdbx_strand_id
1 'polypeptide(L)' 'MNEQMNKNFSLALLLLCFIVLSEKIVAQSVTVEAKMDSMQLIIGEQTKIHLRVATDSKQRAVFPFLNE' A
#
# COMPACT_ATOMS: atom_id res chain seq x y z
N MET A 1 15.36 -34.36 31.08
CA MET A 1 14.83 -34.44 29.71
C MET A 1 13.67 -33.46 29.52
N ASN A 2 13.80 -32.19 29.95
CA ASN A 2 12.67 -31.25 30.04
C ASN A 2 12.98 -29.87 29.45
N GLU A 3 14.24 -29.44 29.47
CA GLU A 3 14.65 -28.11 29.00
C GLU A 3 14.61 -27.99 27.46
N GLN A 4 15.04 -29.04 26.75
CA GLN A 4 15.02 -29.09 25.29
C GLN A 4 13.59 -29.07 24.73
N MET A 5 12.67 -29.80 25.37
CA MET A 5 11.26 -29.83 25.01
C MET A 5 10.58 -28.48 25.26
N ASN A 6 10.93 -27.79 26.35
CA ASN A 6 10.40 -26.46 26.65
C ASN A 6 10.89 -25.40 25.66
N LYS A 7 12.17 -25.43 25.26
CA LYS A 7 12.68 -24.53 24.19
C LYS A 7 11.97 -24.77 22.86
N ASN A 8 11.74 -26.03 22.48
CA ASN A 8 11.03 -26.37 21.25
C ASN A 8 9.55 -25.95 21.32
N PHE A 9 8.92 -26.10 22.49
CA PHE A 9 7.54 -25.65 22.73
C PHE A 9 7.42 -24.12 22.71
N SER A 10 8.35 -23.41 23.34
CA SER A 10 8.43 -21.95 23.32
C SER A 10 8.68 -21.42 21.90
N LEU A 11 9.53 -22.11 21.12
CA LEU A 11 9.77 -21.77 19.72
C LEU A 11 8.51 -21.97 18.87
N ALA A 12 7.80 -23.08 19.07
CA ALA A 12 6.53 -23.36 18.41
C ALA A 12 5.46 -22.32 18.76
N LEU A 13 5.38 -21.90 20.03
CA LEU A 13 4.45 -20.85 20.47
C LEU A 13 4.80 -19.48 19.86
N LEU A 14 6.08 -19.14 19.77
CA LEU A 14 6.55 -17.90 19.15
C LEU A 14 6.19 -17.87 17.65
N LEU A 15 6.46 -18.96 16.92
CA LEU A 15 6.10 -19.11 15.51
C LEU A 15 4.58 -18.99 15.29
N LEU A 16 3.78 -19.63 16.15
CA LEU A 16 2.33 -19.54 16.10
C LEU A 16 1.84 -18.10 16.32
N CYS A 17 2.41 -17.38 17.29
CA CYS A 17 2.12 -15.96 17.50
C CYS A 17 2.46 -15.12 16.27
N PHE A 18 3.62 -15.33 15.64
CA PHE A 18 4.02 -14.60 14.44
C PHE A 18 3.05 -14.83 13.27
N ILE A 19 2.54 -16.05 13.09
CA ILE A 19 1.58 -16.38 12.04
C ILE A 19 0.23 -15.66 12.28
N VAL A 20 -0.27 -15.67 13.53
CA VAL A 20 -1.53 -15.00 13.89
C VAL A 20 -1.41 -13.47 13.83
N LEU A 21 -0.22 -12.91 14.12
CA LEU A 21 0.02 -11.47 14.06
C LEU A 21 0.28 -10.95 12.63
N SER A 22 0.55 -11.84 11.67
CA SER A 22 0.92 -11.48 10.29
C SER A 22 -0.27 -11.21 9.36
N GLU A 23 -1.51 -11.18 9.87
CA GLU A 23 -2.76 -11.00 9.09
C GLU A 23 -2.82 -9.70 8.24
N LYS A 24 -1.88 -8.76 8.39
CA LYS A 24 -1.96 -7.44 7.76
C LYS A 24 -0.75 -7.06 6.92
N ILE A 25 -0.09 -8.01 6.28
CA ILE A 25 0.82 -7.69 5.16
C ILE A 25 0.01 -7.77 3.86
N VAL A 26 -0.98 -6.87 3.72
CA VAL A 26 -1.71 -6.69 2.46
C VAL A 26 -0.79 -5.88 1.55
N ALA A 27 -0.41 -6.45 0.40
CA ALA A 27 0.26 -5.70 -0.66
C ALA A 27 -0.66 -4.53 -1.07
N GLN A 28 -0.26 -3.32 -0.74
CA GLN A 28 -1.02 -2.11 -1.02
C GLN A 28 -0.87 -1.78 -2.50
N SER A 29 -1.79 -2.26 -3.33
CA SER A 29 -1.86 -1.80 -4.72
C SER A 29 -2.63 -0.49 -4.76
N VAL A 30 -1.93 0.58 -5.10
CA VAL A 30 -2.54 1.85 -5.50
C VAL A 30 -2.27 1.99 -6.98
N THR A 31 -3.33 2.08 -7.78
CA THR A 31 -3.22 2.33 -9.21
C THR A 31 -3.56 3.79 -9.46
N VAL A 32 -2.60 4.52 -10.02
CA VAL A 32 -2.78 5.91 -10.41
C VAL A 32 -2.71 5.99 -11.93
N GLU A 33 -3.81 6.37 -12.54
CA GLU A 33 -3.89 6.67 -13.96
C GLU A 33 -3.84 8.18 -14.15
N ALA A 34 -2.91 8.65 -14.96
CA ALA A 34 -2.85 10.05 -15.37
C ALA A 34 -3.36 10.17 -16.81
N LYS A 35 -4.34 11.06 -17.03
CA LYS A 35 -4.86 11.42 -18.35
C LYS A 35 -4.66 12.90 -18.57
N MET A 36 -4.26 13.28 -19.77
CA MET A 36 -4.25 14.68 -20.21
C MET A 36 -5.35 14.87 -21.26
N ASP A 37 -5.99 16.02 -21.25
CA ASP A 37 -6.96 16.40 -22.28
C ASP A 37 -6.30 16.72 -23.62
N SER A 38 -5.02 17.09 -23.59
CA SER A 38 -4.21 17.38 -24.77
C SER A 38 -3.45 16.16 -25.29
N MET A 39 -3.36 16.05 -26.63
CA MET A 39 -2.52 15.07 -27.32
C MET A 39 -1.02 15.39 -27.22
N GLN A 40 -0.68 16.68 -27.11
CA GLN A 40 0.68 17.20 -27.02
C GLN A 40 0.71 18.42 -26.09
N LEU A 41 1.82 18.63 -25.38
CA LEU A 41 2.01 19.82 -24.54
C LEU A 41 2.60 20.95 -25.38
N ILE A 42 1.84 22.03 -25.55
CA ILE A 42 2.24 23.20 -26.35
C ILE A 42 2.47 24.38 -25.41
N ILE A 43 3.60 25.08 -25.58
CA ILE A 43 3.96 26.25 -24.79
C ILE A 43 2.96 27.39 -25.08
N GLY A 44 2.42 27.98 -24.01
CA GLY A 44 1.44 29.08 -24.12
C GLY A 44 -0.01 28.60 -24.19
N GLU A 45 -0.26 27.28 -24.24
CA GLU A 45 -1.60 26.70 -24.17
C GLU A 45 -1.83 26.05 -22.80
N GLN A 46 -3.03 26.21 -22.24
CA GLN A 46 -3.42 25.52 -21.01
C GLN A 46 -3.77 24.06 -21.32
N THR A 47 -3.28 23.13 -20.52
CA THR A 47 -3.61 21.70 -20.58
C THR A 47 -4.05 21.24 -19.20
N LYS A 48 -5.12 20.45 -19.12
CA LYS A 48 -5.60 19.89 -17.85
C LYS A 48 -5.12 18.45 -17.69
N ILE A 49 -4.63 18.17 -16.49
CA ILE A 49 -4.18 16.84 -16.11
C ILE A 49 -5.20 16.26 -15.13
N HIS A 50 -5.79 15.13 -15.50
CA HIS A 50 -6.72 14.37 -14.70
C HIS A 50 -6.00 13.18 -14.08
N LEU A 51 -5.90 13.17 -12.75
CA LEU A 51 -5.35 12.06 -11.97
C LEU A 51 -6.53 11.21 -11.45
N ARG A 52 -6.66 9.98 -11.95
CA ARG A 52 -7.61 9.00 -11.44
C ARG A 52 -6.87 8.03 -10.54
N VAL A 53 -7.30 7.95 -9.29
CA VAL A 53 -6.68 7.08 -8.28
C VAL A 53 -7.68 5.99 -7.91
N ALA A 54 -7.29 4.74 -8.13
CA ALA A 54 -8.01 3.57 -7.69
C ALA A 54 -7.28 2.96 -6.49
N THR A 55 -7.96 2.86 -5.35
CA THR A 55 -7.45 2.23 -4.13
C THR A 55 -8.35 1.07 -3.74
N ASP A 56 -7.79 0.07 -3.04
CA ASP A 56 -8.60 -0.94 -2.38
C ASP A 56 -9.58 -0.31 -1.38
N SER A 57 -10.75 -0.93 -1.20
CA SER A 57 -11.86 -0.43 -0.36
C SER A 57 -11.47 -0.18 1.11
N LYS A 58 -10.34 -0.74 1.57
CA LYS A 58 -9.84 -0.56 2.95
C LYS A 58 -8.84 0.59 3.09
N GLN A 59 -8.49 1.27 2.00
CA GLN A 59 -7.45 2.30 2.00
C GLN A 59 -8.02 3.70 1.83
N ARG A 60 -7.39 4.68 2.47
CA ARG A 60 -7.76 6.10 2.37
C ARG A 60 -6.82 6.76 1.36
N ALA A 61 -7.39 7.34 0.30
CA ALA A 61 -6.62 8.17 -0.63
C ALA A 61 -6.43 9.58 -0.02
N VAL A 62 -5.18 10.01 0.11
CA VAL A 62 -4.84 11.39 0.50
C VAL A 62 -4.17 12.05 -0.70
N PHE A 63 -4.76 13.12 -1.20
CA PHE A 63 -4.21 13.89 -2.31
C PHE A 63 -3.26 14.96 -1.77
N PRO A 64 -2.11 15.20 -2.44
CA PRO A 64 -1.25 16.31 -2.09
C PRO A 64 -1.99 17.63 -2.33
N PHE A 65 -1.85 18.57 -1.39
CA PHE A 65 -2.23 19.95 -1.64
C PHE A 65 -1.18 20.57 -2.57
N LEU A 66 -1.62 21.01 -3.75
CA LEU A 66 -0.81 21.90 -4.57
C LEU A 66 -0.94 23.30 -3.99
N ASN A 67 0.16 23.77 -3.41
CA ASN A 67 0.30 25.16 -3.00
C ASN A 67 0.59 25.97 -4.27
N GLU A 68 -0.14 27.05 -4.47
CA GLU A 68 0.03 28.01 -5.57
C GLU A 68 1.29 28.87 -5.44
#